data_AF-A0A2U3KU73-F1
#
_entry.id   AF-A0A2U3KU73-F1
#
_cell.length_a   1.000
_cell.length_b   1.000
_cell.length_c   1.000
_cell.angle_alpha   90.00
_cell.angle_beta   90.00
_cell.angle_gamma   90.00
#
_symmetry.space_group_name_H-M   'P 1'
#
loop_
_entity.id
_entity.type
_entity.pdbx_description
1 polymer ?
#
loop_
_entity_poly.entity_id
_entity_poly.type
_entity_poly.pdbx_seq_one_letter_code
_entity_poly.pdbx_strand_id
1 'polypeptide(L)'
;MAKNTSGEGAKNMKLRMRNNLLMGAVFLSLIFLMGCGTLETLVNKDGTATSFGDFIGGDKTTPPTTSTETTVTPAETSADSMTIALYFADSTGKYLVKEQRVLPKTASLARETVTEWLKGPAGIKGTTLLASVPTSTMLLDIAIKENVAIIDLSKEFLRPNPKVSHEAALYGLVDTLTQFSTIKQVQIRIEGKPLTKYGTIDATKLVNRASLIKGSASTNPIVPSSGIGDTGSGIAAPDKTSNGALPSSPNSSSTPSTPSTSSSPSTINLFDYPSSPT
;
A
#
# COMPACT_ATOMS: atom_id res chain seq x y z
N MET A 1 29.54 52.71 19.80
CA MET A 1 30.39 51.53 19.56
C MET A 1 29.48 50.33 19.31
N ALA A 2 29.38 49.85 18.07
CA ALA A 2 28.72 48.58 17.74
C ALA A 2 29.65 47.82 16.79
N LYS A 3 30.09 46.62 17.19
CA LYS A 3 31.00 45.78 16.41
C LYS A 3 30.26 44.52 15.95
N ASN A 4 30.34 44.34 14.63
CA ASN A 4 29.90 43.26 13.77
C ASN A 4 29.90 41.83 14.35
N THR A 5 28.78 41.14 14.16
CA THR A 5 28.65 39.67 14.19
C THR A 5 27.86 39.20 12.97
N SER A 6 28.47 39.31 11.79
CA SER A 6 27.94 38.72 10.55
C SER A 6 29.12 38.27 9.70
N GLY A 7 29.65 37.09 9.99
CA GLY A 7 30.83 36.56 9.29
C GLY A 7 31.30 35.19 9.76
N GLU A 8 30.92 34.76 10.97
CA GLU A 8 31.37 33.48 11.56
C GLU A 8 30.65 32.26 10.95
N GLY A 9 29.33 32.34 10.72
CA GLY A 9 28.50 31.18 10.34
C GLY A 9 28.76 30.61 8.94
N ALA A 10 29.14 31.46 7.98
CA ALA A 10 29.37 31.04 6.59
C ALA A 10 30.69 30.28 6.38
N LYS A 11 31.68 30.50 7.27
CA LYS A 11 32.99 29.83 7.19
C LYS A 11 32.89 28.37 7.65
N ASN A 12 32.07 28.12 8.67
CA ASN A 12 31.88 26.79 9.27
C ASN A 12 31.15 25.81 8.31
N MET A 13 30.22 26.32 7.49
CA MET A 13 29.52 25.52 6.48
C MET A 13 30.44 25.09 5.32
N LYS A 14 31.29 26.02 4.83
CA LYS A 14 32.24 25.73 3.74
C LYS A 14 33.34 24.76 4.16
N LEU A 15 33.79 24.82 5.42
CA LEU A 15 34.81 23.90 5.93
C LEU A 15 34.28 22.46 6.08
N ARG A 16 33.04 22.32 6.57
CA ARG A 16 32.38 21.01 6.75
C ARG A 16 32.06 20.33 5.40
N MET A 17 31.70 21.11 4.38
CA MET A 17 31.43 20.59 3.04
C MET A 17 32.72 20.17 2.29
N ARG A 18 33.80 20.95 2.44
CA ARG A 18 35.12 20.60 1.87
C ARG A 18 35.72 19.36 2.53
N ASN A 19 35.55 19.19 3.84
CA ASN A 19 36.04 18.02 4.55
C ASN A 19 35.28 16.74 4.18
N ASN A 20 33.97 16.83 3.98
CA ASN A 20 33.15 15.70 3.51
C ASN A 20 33.45 15.35 2.04
N LEU A 21 33.72 16.35 1.18
CA LEU A 21 34.10 16.12 -0.21
C LEU A 21 35.50 15.50 -0.35
N LEU A 22 36.46 15.93 0.47
CA LEU A 22 37.80 15.34 0.54
C LEU A 22 37.77 13.91 1.10
N MET A 23 36.96 13.65 2.13
CA MET A 23 36.76 12.29 2.65
C MET A 23 36.10 11.37 1.62
N GLY A 24 35.12 11.87 0.86
CA GLY A 24 34.48 11.12 -0.23
C GLY A 24 35.44 10.77 -1.36
N ALA A 25 36.33 11.68 -1.74
CA ALA A 25 37.35 11.44 -2.78
C ALA A 25 38.42 10.42 -2.32
N VAL A 26 38.82 10.45 -1.05
CA VAL A 26 39.73 9.45 -0.47
C VAL A 26 39.07 8.08 -0.40
N PHE A 27 37.79 8.00 0.00
CA PHE A 27 37.04 6.75 0.03
C PHE A 27 36.84 6.15 -1.38
N LEU A 28 36.53 6.99 -2.37
CA LEU A 28 36.39 6.56 -3.76
C LEU A 28 37.74 6.07 -4.35
N SER A 29 38.85 6.71 -3.97
CA SER A 29 40.20 6.29 -4.37
C SER A 29 40.64 4.97 -3.74
N LEU A 30 40.20 4.66 -2.51
CA LEU A 30 40.50 3.36 -1.88
C LEU A 30 39.77 2.19 -2.55
N ILE A 31 38.57 2.42 -3.10
CA ILE A 31 37.79 1.40 -3.82
C ILE A 31 38.50 0.99 -5.13
N PHE A 32 39.19 1.93 -5.79
CA PHE A 32 39.94 1.64 -7.03
C PHE A 32 41.28 0.91 -6.80
N LEU A 33 41.84 0.94 -5.58
CA LEU A 33 43.09 0.23 -5.26
C LEU A 33 42.89 -1.26 -4.91
N MET A 34 41.65 -1.72 -4.72
CA MET A 34 41.30 -3.13 -4.50
C MET A 34 40.77 -3.82 -5.77
N GLY A 35 40.81 -3.15 -6.93
CA GLY A 35 40.28 -3.63 -8.20
C GLY A 35 41.36 -4.13 -9.16
N CYS A 36 42.14 -5.15 -8.78
CA CYS A 36 42.89 -5.95 -9.74
C CYS A 36 43.02 -7.38 -9.19
N GLY A 37 42.11 -8.27 -9.62
CA GLY A 37 42.04 -9.66 -9.17
C GLY A 37 41.29 -10.55 -10.17
N THR A 38 42.07 -11.10 -11.11
CA THR A 38 41.86 -12.34 -11.90
C THR A 38 40.52 -12.52 -12.65
N LEU A 39 40.49 -12.14 -13.93
CA LEU A 39 39.54 -12.65 -14.93
C LEU A 39 40.21 -13.60 -15.96
N GLU A 40 41.25 -14.31 -15.53
CA GLU A 40 41.98 -15.26 -16.36
C GLU A 40 42.05 -16.59 -15.60
N THR A 41 41.07 -17.46 -15.87
CA THR A 41 41.13 -18.93 -15.87
C THR A 41 39.70 -19.47 -15.84
N LEU A 42 39.14 -19.76 -17.02
CA LEU A 42 38.25 -20.89 -17.32
C LEU A 42 37.84 -20.81 -18.81
N VAL A 43 38.80 -20.64 -19.71
CA VAL A 43 38.67 -21.15 -21.09
C VAL A 43 39.34 -22.51 -21.09
N ASN A 44 38.51 -23.54 -21.04
CA ASN A 44 38.95 -24.92 -21.20
C ASN A 44 39.65 -25.06 -22.56
N LYS A 45 40.92 -25.41 -22.46
CA LYS A 45 41.68 -26.08 -23.50
C LYS A 45 41.22 -27.54 -23.50
N ASP A 46 40.40 -27.89 -24.49
CA ASP A 46 40.43 -29.17 -25.18
C ASP A 46 39.99 -28.93 -26.62
N GLY A 47 40.93 -29.08 -27.54
CA GLY A 47 40.68 -29.00 -28.96
C GLY A 47 40.21 -30.35 -29.50
N THR A 48 39.14 -30.31 -30.27
CA THR A 48 38.97 -31.20 -31.43
C THR A 48 38.36 -30.37 -32.54
N ALA A 49 39.21 -29.96 -33.47
CA ALA A 49 38.81 -29.38 -34.72
C ALA A 49 38.13 -30.46 -35.58
N THR A 50 36.85 -30.27 -35.89
CA THR A 50 36.29 -30.74 -37.16
C THR A 50 35.80 -29.51 -37.92
N SER A 51 36.55 -29.22 -38.97
CA SER A 51 36.41 -28.10 -39.88
C SER A 51 35.00 -28.00 -40.46
N PHE A 52 34.37 -26.84 -40.28
CA PHE A 52 33.14 -26.43 -40.97
C PHE A 52 33.39 -26.02 -42.45
N GLY A 53 34.61 -26.16 -42.95
CA GLY A 53 35.04 -25.70 -44.28
C GLY A 53 34.94 -26.72 -45.42
N ASP A 54 34.60 -27.99 -45.14
CA ASP A 54 34.71 -29.08 -46.13
C ASP A 54 33.37 -29.54 -46.73
N PHE A 55 32.26 -28.85 -46.42
CA PHE A 55 30.92 -29.29 -46.84
C PHE A 55 30.17 -28.32 -47.77
N ILE A 56 30.65 -27.10 -47.99
CA ILE A 56 29.98 -26.13 -48.87
C ILE A 56 30.54 -26.27 -50.29
N GLY A 57 30.06 -27.29 -51.02
CA GLY A 57 30.47 -27.59 -52.39
C GLY A 57 29.42 -28.40 -53.17
N GLY A 58 28.28 -27.78 -53.48
CA GLY A 58 27.43 -27.98 -54.67
C GLY A 58 26.79 -29.34 -54.97
N ASP A 59 25.45 -29.45 -54.84
CA ASP A 59 24.48 -29.66 -55.95
C ASP A 59 23.02 -29.60 -55.39
N LYS A 60 22.07 -29.28 -56.27
CA LYS A 60 20.62 -29.07 -56.18
C LYS A 60 19.83 -30.01 -55.26
N THR A 61 18.80 -29.46 -54.59
CA THR A 61 17.36 -29.63 -54.90
C THR A 61 16.47 -29.21 -53.70
N THR A 62 15.44 -28.41 -54.00
CA THR A 62 14.33 -27.84 -53.21
C THR A 62 13.34 -28.91 -52.64
N PRO A 63 12.21 -28.58 -51.95
CA PRO A 63 11.89 -27.97 -50.62
C PRO A 63 11.02 -28.98 -49.75
N PRO A 64 10.02 -28.62 -48.89
CA PRO A 64 9.91 -27.75 -47.70
C PRO A 64 9.33 -28.44 -46.41
N THR A 65 9.35 -27.70 -45.28
CA THR A 65 8.37 -27.65 -44.15
C THR A 65 7.89 -28.92 -43.40
N THR A 66 8.14 -29.00 -42.08
CA THR A 66 7.11 -29.11 -40.99
C THR A 66 7.74 -29.34 -39.60
N SER A 67 7.32 -28.49 -38.66
CA SER A 67 7.21 -28.59 -37.19
C SER A 67 8.02 -29.64 -36.39
N THR A 68 8.74 -29.20 -35.35
CA THR A 68 8.63 -29.76 -33.99
C THR A 68 9.08 -28.73 -32.94
N GLU A 69 8.19 -28.56 -31.97
CA GLU A 69 8.26 -27.87 -30.68
C GLU A 69 9.36 -28.40 -29.76
N THR A 70 10.13 -27.52 -29.10
CA THR A 70 10.83 -27.86 -27.84
C THR A 70 10.98 -26.61 -26.99
N THR A 71 10.00 -26.43 -26.11
CA THR A 71 10.13 -26.12 -24.67
C THR A 71 11.54 -25.78 -24.18
N VAL A 72 11.80 -24.47 -24.04
CA VAL A 72 12.86 -23.96 -23.17
C VAL A 72 12.25 -23.71 -21.79
N THR A 73 12.45 -24.68 -20.91
CA THR A 73 12.32 -24.54 -19.45
C THR A 73 13.26 -23.43 -18.97
N PRO A 74 12.75 -22.34 -18.38
CA PRO A 74 13.61 -21.38 -17.68
C PRO A 74 14.05 -22.02 -16.37
N ALA A 75 15.36 -22.06 -16.14
CA ALA A 75 15.94 -22.48 -14.88
C ALA A 75 15.34 -21.66 -13.72
N GLU A 76 14.59 -22.33 -12.86
CA GLU A 76 14.08 -21.77 -11.61
C GLU A 76 15.24 -21.45 -10.68
N THR A 77 15.69 -20.20 -10.71
CA THR A 77 16.24 -19.60 -9.49
C THR A 77 15.05 -19.44 -8.57
N SER A 78 14.96 -20.28 -7.53
CA SER A 78 13.94 -20.16 -6.49
C SER A 78 14.06 -18.79 -5.85
N ALA A 79 13.33 -17.80 -6.38
CA ALA A 79 13.29 -16.46 -5.86
C ALA A 79 12.59 -16.55 -4.51
N ASP A 80 13.39 -16.46 -3.44
CA ASP A 80 12.87 -16.36 -2.08
C ASP A 80 11.85 -15.22 -2.05
N SER A 81 10.60 -15.54 -1.72
CA SER A 81 9.47 -14.62 -1.82
C SER A 81 8.84 -14.40 -0.45
N MET A 82 8.19 -13.26 -0.28
CA MET A 82 7.57 -12.86 0.98
C MET A 82 6.15 -12.36 0.72
N THR A 83 5.22 -12.80 1.55
CA THR A 83 3.86 -12.25 1.58
C THR A 83 3.83 -10.97 2.40
N ILE A 84 3.42 -9.87 1.77
CA ILE A 84 3.18 -8.58 2.41
C ILE A 84 1.68 -8.27 2.49
N ALA A 85 1.30 -7.38 3.39
CA ALA A 85 -0.02 -6.76 3.44
C ALA A 85 0.02 -5.37 2.78
N LEU A 86 -0.97 -5.11 1.93
CA LEU A 86 -1.26 -3.80 1.34
C LEU A 86 -2.64 -3.38 1.85
N TYR A 87 -2.77 -2.15 2.33
CA TYR A 87 -4.03 -1.63 2.86
C TYR A 87 -4.65 -0.66 1.87
N PHE A 88 -5.82 -1.03 1.35
CA PHE A 88 -6.58 -0.23 0.39
C PHE A 88 -7.92 0.19 0.96
N ALA A 89 -8.48 1.27 0.39
CA ALA A 89 -9.79 1.73 0.78
C ALA A 89 -10.87 0.71 0.37
N ASP A 90 -11.86 0.53 1.22
CA ASP A 90 -13.04 -0.28 0.95
C ASP A 90 -13.97 0.40 -0.07
N SER A 91 -15.07 -0.27 -0.43
CA SER A 91 -16.08 0.28 -1.34
C SER A 91 -16.71 1.60 -0.89
N THR A 92 -16.68 1.90 0.42
CA THR A 92 -17.18 3.18 0.96
C THR A 92 -16.14 4.29 0.93
N GLY A 93 -14.86 3.97 0.71
CA GLY A 93 -13.76 4.93 0.71
C GLY A 93 -13.34 5.43 2.09
N LYS A 94 -13.88 4.85 3.17
CA LYS A 94 -13.70 5.35 4.55
C LYS A 94 -12.86 4.42 5.41
N TYR A 95 -12.87 3.13 5.12
CA TYR A 95 -12.15 2.12 5.90
C TYR A 95 -11.10 1.43 5.05
N LEU A 96 -10.15 0.79 5.72
CA LEU A 96 -9.07 0.03 5.11
C LEU A 96 -9.39 -1.45 5.14
N VAL A 97 -9.04 -2.13 4.06
CA VAL A 97 -9.09 -3.58 3.93
C VAL A 97 -7.70 -4.06 3.52
N LYS A 98 -7.27 -5.14 4.16
CA LYS A 98 -5.99 -5.79 3.89
C LYS A 98 -6.10 -6.67 2.64
N GLU A 99 -5.20 -6.44 1.70
CA GLU A 99 -4.91 -7.30 0.55
C GLU A 99 -3.53 -7.91 0.73
N GLN A 100 -3.36 -9.21 0.50
CA GLN A 100 -2.05 -9.85 0.56
C GLN A 100 -1.43 -9.92 -0.84
N ARG A 101 -0.14 -9.62 -0.93
CA ARG A 101 0.64 -9.74 -2.16
C ARG A 101 1.95 -10.47 -1.91
N VAL A 102 2.32 -11.37 -2.80
CA VAL A 102 3.62 -12.05 -2.79
C VAL A 102 4.60 -11.21 -3.59
N LEU A 103 5.72 -10.85 -2.98
CA LEU A 103 6.81 -10.14 -3.63
C LEU A 103 8.10 -10.93 -3.54
N PRO A 104 8.99 -10.84 -4.55
CA PRO A 104 10.35 -11.36 -4.41
C PRO A 104 11.05 -10.61 -3.28
N LYS A 105 11.88 -11.32 -2.51
CA LYS A 105 12.75 -10.66 -1.53
C LYS A 105 13.83 -9.90 -2.28
N THR A 106 13.75 -8.58 -2.20
CA THR A 106 14.74 -7.67 -2.78
C THR A 106 15.50 -6.95 -1.69
N ALA A 107 16.62 -6.32 -2.05
CA ALA A 107 17.41 -5.48 -1.13
C ALA A 107 16.60 -4.30 -0.55
N SER A 108 15.49 -3.91 -1.17
CA SER A 108 14.68 -2.76 -0.76
C SER A 108 13.18 -3.09 -0.72
N LEU A 109 12.81 -4.05 0.15
CA LEU A 109 11.42 -4.49 0.35
C LEU A 109 10.43 -3.33 0.60
N ALA A 110 10.82 -2.31 1.35
CA ALA A 110 9.96 -1.15 1.62
C ALA A 110 9.63 -0.35 0.34
N ARG A 111 10.64 -0.15 -0.54
CA ARG A 111 10.43 0.52 -1.83
C ARG A 111 9.48 -0.26 -2.71
N GLU A 112 9.69 -1.58 -2.82
CA GLU A 112 8.80 -2.44 -3.61
C GLU A 112 7.37 -2.44 -3.07
N THR A 113 7.23 -2.48 -1.73
CA THR A 113 5.92 -2.41 -1.07
C THR A 113 5.16 -1.12 -1.43
N VAL A 114 5.83 0.04 -1.41
CA VAL A 114 5.19 1.31 -1.80
C VAL A 114 4.86 1.31 -3.29
N THR A 115 5.75 0.84 -4.15
CA THR A 115 5.50 0.73 -5.60
C THR A 115 4.27 -0.13 -5.88
N GLU A 116 4.12 -1.26 -5.19
CA GLU A 116 2.97 -2.14 -5.31
C GLU A 116 1.69 -1.53 -4.75
N TRP A 117 1.78 -0.78 -3.67
CA TRP A 117 0.65 -0.01 -3.15
C TRP A 117 0.19 1.06 -4.17
N LEU A 118 1.13 1.75 -4.83
CA LEU A 118 0.83 2.78 -5.84
C LEU A 118 0.21 2.20 -7.12
N LYS A 119 0.49 0.93 -7.46
CA LYS A 119 -0.21 0.22 -8.55
C LYS A 119 -1.70 0.03 -8.25
N GLY A 120 -2.09 0.07 -6.98
CA GLY A 120 -3.47 -0.11 -6.53
C GLY A 120 -3.83 -1.58 -6.22
N PRO A 121 -5.10 -1.83 -5.87
CA PRO A 121 -5.58 -3.17 -5.54
C PRO A 121 -5.58 -4.06 -6.80
N ALA A 122 -5.12 -5.31 -6.65
CA ALA A 122 -5.27 -6.32 -7.72
C ALA A 122 -6.63 -7.03 -7.65
N GLY A 123 -7.41 -6.76 -6.60
CA GLY A 123 -8.73 -7.31 -6.41
C GLY A 123 -8.71 -8.55 -5.53
N ILE A 124 -9.70 -8.61 -4.63
CA ILE A 124 -9.97 -9.78 -3.79
C ILE A 124 -11.35 -10.27 -4.18
N LYS A 125 -11.52 -11.58 -4.39
CA LYS A 125 -12.84 -12.15 -4.72
C LYS A 125 -13.86 -11.76 -3.65
N GLY A 126 -15.00 -11.23 -4.10
CA GLY A 126 -16.10 -10.82 -3.22
C GLY A 126 -15.88 -9.48 -2.49
N THR A 127 -14.78 -8.77 -2.72
CA THR A 127 -14.53 -7.46 -2.12
C THR A 127 -14.19 -6.42 -3.18
N THR A 128 -14.89 -5.29 -3.16
CA THR A 128 -14.53 -4.12 -3.98
C THR A 128 -13.57 -3.24 -3.20
N LEU A 129 -12.34 -3.11 -3.70
CA LEU A 129 -11.32 -2.21 -3.18
C LEU A 129 -11.13 -1.03 -4.13
N LEU A 130 -10.84 0.13 -3.56
CA LEU A 130 -10.57 1.35 -4.31
C LEU A 130 -9.07 1.67 -4.24
N ALA A 131 -8.50 2.05 -5.38
CA ALA A 131 -7.16 2.66 -5.40
C ALA A 131 -7.22 3.97 -4.62
N SER A 132 -6.34 4.11 -3.62
CA SER A 132 -6.31 5.25 -2.69
C SER A 132 -5.90 6.56 -3.38
N VAL A 133 -5.00 6.47 -4.35
CA VAL A 133 -4.42 7.61 -5.08
C VAL A 133 -4.45 7.35 -6.59
N PRO A 134 -4.30 8.40 -7.42
CA PRO A 134 -4.17 8.24 -8.86
C PRO A 134 -2.96 7.38 -9.23
N THR A 135 -3.08 6.55 -10.27
CA THR A 135 -1.97 5.71 -10.80
C THR A 135 -0.81 6.52 -11.36
N SER A 136 -1.01 7.82 -11.62
CA SER A 136 0.04 8.77 -11.98
C SER A 136 0.90 9.22 -10.80
N THR A 137 0.58 8.81 -9.57
CA THR A 137 1.39 9.12 -8.38
C THR A 137 2.69 8.32 -8.41
N MET A 138 3.82 9.01 -8.26
CA MET A 138 5.15 8.41 -8.35
C MET A 138 5.85 8.40 -6.99
N LEU A 139 6.59 7.32 -6.74
CA LEU A 139 7.58 7.26 -5.68
C LEU A 139 8.89 7.89 -6.16
N LEU A 140 9.24 9.05 -5.59
CA LEU A 140 10.47 9.77 -5.93
C LEU A 140 11.66 9.22 -5.14
N ASP A 141 11.49 9.05 -3.83
CA ASP A 141 12.54 8.53 -2.96
C ASP A 141 11.96 7.82 -1.72
N ILE A 142 12.76 6.94 -1.11
CA ILE A 142 12.44 6.30 0.16
C ILE A 142 13.71 6.01 0.95
N ALA A 143 13.70 6.38 2.22
CA ALA A 143 14.77 6.08 3.17
C ALA A 143 14.18 5.65 4.51
N ILE A 144 14.87 4.75 5.22
CA ILE A 144 14.50 4.36 6.58
C ILE A 144 15.63 4.78 7.51
N LYS A 145 15.31 5.60 8.51
CA LYS A 145 16.26 6.06 9.52
C LYS A 145 15.61 5.99 10.89
N GLU A 146 16.27 5.36 11.87
CA GLU A 146 15.83 5.34 13.27
C GLU A 146 14.34 4.94 13.42
N ASN A 147 13.94 3.87 12.71
CA ASN A 147 12.57 3.36 12.66
C ASN A 147 11.51 4.28 12.01
N VAL A 148 11.94 5.36 11.36
CA VAL A 148 11.09 6.26 10.58
C VAL A 148 11.30 5.99 9.09
N ALA A 149 10.23 5.68 8.37
CA ALA A 149 10.24 5.62 6.91
C ALA A 149 9.93 7.02 6.35
N ILE A 150 10.89 7.61 5.66
CA ILE A 150 10.78 8.89 4.97
C ILE A 150 10.51 8.60 3.50
N ILE A 151 9.35 9.02 3.00
CA ILE A 151 8.91 8.77 1.64
C ILE A 151 8.74 10.09 0.93
N ASP A 152 9.30 10.22 -0.27
CA ASP A 152 9.08 11.36 -1.15
C ASP A 152 8.20 10.93 -2.32
N LEU A 153 7.06 11.60 -2.48
CA LEU A 153 6.05 11.28 -3.49
C LEU A 153 5.86 12.48 -4.43
N SER A 154 5.33 12.21 -5.62
CA SER A 154 4.91 13.27 -6.54
C SER A 154 3.65 13.99 -6.04
N LYS A 155 3.42 15.20 -6.54
CA LYS A 155 2.30 16.07 -6.14
C LYS A 155 0.91 15.46 -6.30
N GLU A 156 0.74 14.47 -7.18
CA GLU A 156 -0.52 13.77 -7.43
C GLU A 156 -1.06 13.10 -6.16
N PHE A 157 -0.16 12.72 -5.23
CA PHE A 157 -0.56 12.18 -3.92
C PHE A 157 -1.49 13.14 -3.15
N LEU A 158 -1.34 14.46 -3.31
CA LEU A 158 -2.18 15.47 -2.63
C LEU A 158 -3.65 15.42 -3.04
N ARG A 159 -3.98 14.74 -4.15
CA ARG A 159 -5.33 14.60 -4.67
C ARG A 159 -5.69 13.11 -4.68
N PRO A 160 -6.19 12.56 -3.56
CA PRO A 160 -6.59 11.16 -3.52
C PRO A 160 -7.73 10.90 -4.51
N ASN A 161 -8.02 9.62 -4.73
CA ASN A 161 -9.18 9.22 -5.53
C ASN A 161 -10.45 9.89 -4.98
N PRO A 162 -11.31 10.52 -5.82
CA PRO A 162 -12.50 11.23 -5.35
C PRO A 162 -13.47 10.41 -4.50
N LYS A 163 -13.46 9.07 -4.66
CA LYS A 163 -14.28 8.15 -3.88
C LYS A 163 -13.63 7.73 -2.57
N VAL A 164 -12.40 8.14 -2.30
CA VAL A 164 -11.62 7.75 -1.12
C VAL A 164 -11.39 8.99 -0.25
N SER A 165 -11.63 8.83 1.05
CA SER A 165 -11.34 9.89 2.02
C SER A 165 -9.84 10.15 2.12
N HIS A 166 -9.46 11.40 2.42
CA HIS A 166 -8.06 11.75 2.69
C HIS A 166 -7.45 10.87 3.80
N GLU A 167 -8.27 10.48 4.77
CA GLU A 167 -7.88 9.62 5.89
C GLU A 167 -7.55 8.21 5.44
N ALA A 168 -8.44 7.56 4.69
CA ALA A 168 -8.17 6.23 4.14
C ALA A 168 -7.00 6.24 3.15
N ALA A 169 -6.85 7.29 2.34
CA ALA A 169 -5.72 7.37 1.42
C ALA A 169 -4.37 7.49 2.15
N LEU A 170 -4.29 8.39 3.13
CA LEU A 170 -3.08 8.61 3.93
C LEU A 170 -2.71 7.38 4.75
N TYR A 171 -3.66 6.87 5.55
CA TYR A 171 -3.39 5.75 6.45
C TYR A 171 -3.30 4.42 5.71
N GLY A 172 -3.84 4.28 4.49
CA GLY A 172 -3.59 3.13 3.63
C GLY A 172 -2.10 2.93 3.37
N LEU A 173 -1.37 4.01 3.06
CA LEU A 173 0.08 3.96 2.88
C LEU A 173 0.82 3.74 4.20
N VAL A 174 0.40 4.46 5.25
CA VAL A 174 1.06 4.38 6.57
C VAL A 174 0.94 2.99 7.19
N ASP A 175 -0.25 2.39 7.17
CA ASP A 175 -0.51 1.06 7.71
C ASP A 175 0.20 -0.03 6.89
N THR A 176 0.31 0.18 5.58
CA THR A 176 1.10 -0.68 4.68
C THR A 176 2.57 -0.71 5.06
N LEU A 177 3.17 0.42 5.44
CA LEU A 177 4.58 0.46 5.81
C LEU A 177 4.85 0.07 7.25
N THR A 178 3.96 0.45 8.17
CA THR A 178 4.07 0.10 9.59
C THR A 178 3.75 -1.36 9.88
N GLN A 179 3.38 -2.16 8.86
CA GLN A 179 3.37 -3.62 8.97
C GLN A 179 4.75 -4.19 9.31
N PHE A 180 5.82 -3.50 8.87
CA PHE A 180 7.18 -3.92 9.13
C PHE A 180 7.55 -3.50 10.55
N SER A 181 7.92 -4.47 11.40
CA SER A 181 8.21 -4.21 12.82
C SER A 181 9.33 -3.19 13.05
N THR A 182 10.21 -3.01 12.06
CA THR A 182 11.29 -2.02 12.05
C THR A 182 10.83 -0.59 11.75
N ILE A 183 9.62 -0.39 11.20
CA ILE A 183 9.06 0.92 10.87
C ILE A 183 7.95 1.25 11.89
N LYS A 184 8.21 2.23 12.75
CA LYS A 184 7.25 2.69 13.77
C LYS A 184 6.51 3.95 13.37
N GLN A 185 7.12 4.75 12.50
CA GLN A 185 6.57 6.02 12.05
C GLN A 185 6.84 6.21 10.56
N VAL A 186 5.95 6.95 9.90
CA VAL A 186 6.11 7.38 8.51
C VAL A 186 6.17 8.90 8.46
N GLN A 187 7.05 9.43 7.62
CA GLN A 187 7.11 10.84 7.26
C GLN A 187 6.96 10.94 5.74
N ILE A 188 6.01 11.77 5.29
CA ILE A 188 5.76 11.98 3.87
C ILE A 188 6.32 13.33 3.44
N ARG A 189 6.93 13.35 2.26
CA ARG A 189 7.37 14.53 1.54
C ARG A 189 6.69 14.54 0.17
N ILE A 190 6.44 15.74 -0.34
CA ILE A 190 5.94 15.98 -1.69
C ILE A 190 6.99 16.80 -2.43
N GLU A 191 7.60 16.19 -3.43
CA GLU A 191 8.66 16.81 -4.24
C GLU A 191 9.75 17.46 -3.35
N GLY A 192 10.22 16.69 -2.37
CA GLY A 192 11.26 17.11 -1.43
C GLY A 192 10.79 17.97 -0.26
N LYS A 193 9.52 18.40 -0.21
CA LYS A 193 9.00 19.25 0.89
C LYS A 193 8.23 18.43 1.92
N PRO A 194 8.47 18.58 3.24
CA PRO A 194 7.68 17.89 4.25
C PRO A 194 6.19 18.16 4.14
N LEU A 195 5.38 17.11 4.17
CA LEU A 195 3.92 17.20 4.19
C LEU A 195 3.46 17.43 5.65
N THR A 196 2.88 18.60 5.93
CA THR A 196 2.38 18.92 7.28
C THR A 196 0.89 18.68 7.43
N LYS A 197 0.13 18.75 6.32
CA LYS A 197 -1.31 18.48 6.30
C LYS A 197 -1.70 17.68 5.07
N TYR A 198 -2.68 16.82 5.22
CA TYR A 198 -3.28 16.07 4.13
C TYR A 198 -4.81 16.15 4.23
N GLY A 199 -5.41 16.99 3.41
CA GLY A 199 -6.79 17.45 3.63
C GLY A 199 -6.90 18.17 4.98
N THR A 200 -7.71 17.64 5.90
CA THR A 200 -7.90 18.17 7.26
C THR A 200 -7.01 17.52 8.31
N ILE A 201 -6.18 16.54 7.93
CA ILE A 201 -5.40 15.70 8.84
C ILE A 201 -4.00 16.28 9.03
N ASP A 202 -3.49 16.25 10.26
CA ASP A 202 -2.09 16.55 10.55
C ASP A 202 -1.19 15.39 10.08
N ALA A 203 -0.24 15.68 9.20
CA ALA A 203 0.65 14.70 8.59
C ALA A 203 2.08 14.71 9.18
N THR A 204 2.33 15.46 10.25
CA THR A 204 3.67 15.62 10.84
C THR A 204 4.17 14.38 11.56
N LYS A 205 3.27 13.57 12.12
CA LYS A 205 3.60 12.35 12.86
C LYS A 205 2.62 11.23 12.54
N LEU A 206 2.96 10.43 11.53
CA LEU A 206 2.11 9.34 11.07
C LEU A 206 2.55 8.01 11.68
N VAL A 207 1.65 7.41 12.44
CA VAL A 207 1.79 6.06 13.00
C VAL A 207 0.60 5.21 12.53
N ASN A 208 0.71 3.90 12.70
CA ASN A 208 -0.38 2.98 12.36
C ASN A 208 -1.72 3.42 12.97
N ARG A 209 -2.81 3.26 12.22
CA ARG A 209 -4.16 3.58 12.69
C ARG A 209 -5.13 2.41 12.50
N ALA A 210 -4.92 1.37 13.31
CA ALA A 210 -5.72 0.15 13.34
C ALA A 210 -7.25 0.37 13.38
N SER A 211 -7.74 1.47 13.96
CA SER A 211 -9.17 1.81 13.99
C SER A 211 -9.82 1.97 12.62
N LEU A 212 -9.02 2.20 11.55
CA LEU A 212 -9.52 2.30 10.18
C LEU A 212 -9.61 0.94 9.50
N ILE A 213 -8.95 -0.10 10.00
CA ILE A 213 -8.90 -1.42 9.39
C ILE A 213 -10.18 -2.20 9.75
N LYS A 214 -10.95 -2.61 8.73
CA LYS A 214 -12.14 -3.44 8.95
C LYS A 214 -11.78 -4.75 9.63
N GLY A 215 -12.48 -5.08 10.70
CA GLY A 215 -12.23 -6.30 11.48
C GLY A 215 -11.16 -6.15 12.57
N SER A 216 -10.52 -4.98 12.71
CA SER A 216 -9.75 -4.64 13.92
C SER A 216 -10.71 -4.29 15.04
N ALA A 217 -11.33 -5.32 15.65
CA ALA A 217 -12.06 -5.13 16.89
C ALA A 217 -11.09 -4.65 17.97
N SER A 218 -11.47 -3.55 18.62
CA SER A 218 -10.81 -2.93 19.77
C SER A 218 -10.20 -3.96 20.73
N THR A 219 -8.87 -4.07 20.77
CA THR A 219 -8.16 -4.63 21.92
C THR A 219 -8.17 -3.60 23.04
N ASN A 220 -9.35 -3.39 23.64
CA ASN A 220 -9.41 -2.82 24.97
C ASN A 220 -8.91 -3.92 25.92
N PRO A 221 -7.85 -3.72 26.74
CA PRO A 221 -7.52 -4.69 27.77
C PRO A 221 -8.68 -4.72 28.76
N ILE A 222 -9.56 -5.73 28.59
CA ILE A 222 -10.54 -6.12 29.59
C ILE A 222 -9.70 -6.60 30.77
N VAL A 223 -9.51 -5.73 31.76
CA VAL A 223 -9.04 -6.11 33.07
C VAL A 223 -10.09 -7.06 33.64
N PRO A 224 -9.78 -8.33 33.95
CA PRO A 224 -10.68 -9.17 34.71
C PRO A 224 -10.73 -8.59 36.13
N SER A 225 -11.83 -7.93 36.47
CA SER A 225 -12.12 -7.60 37.86
C SER A 225 -12.24 -8.91 38.63
N SER A 226 -11.21 -9.23 39.41
CA SER A 226 -11.20 -10.35 40.34
C SER A 226 -12.24 -10.08 41.43
N GLY A 227 -13.42 -10.66 41.28
CA GLY A 227 -14.41 -10.79 42.35
C GLY A 227 -14.04 -11.98 43.23
N ILE A 228 -13.51 -11.69 44.41
CA ILE A 228 -13.32 -12.63 45.52
C ILE A 228 -14.70 -13.07 46.01
N GLY A 229 -14.90 -14.39 46.16
CA GLY A 229 -16.14 -14.98 46.65
C GLY A 229 -16.30 -14.90 48.17
N ASP A 230 -17.54 -15.05 48.63
CA ASP A 230 -17.85 -15.66 49.93
C ASP A 230 -19.18 -16.43 49.86
N THR A 231 -19.17 -17.52 50.61
CA THR A 231 -20.11 -18.60 50.94
C THR A 231 -21.52 -18.11 51.37
N GLY A 232 -22.64 -18.84 51.42
CA GLY A 232 -23.01 -20.27 51.40
C GLY A 232 -24.21 -20.49 52.36
N SER A 233 -25.24 -21.27 51.97
CA SER A 233 -26.37 -21.84 52.76
C SER A 233 -27.53 -20.91 53.21
N GLY A 234 -28.82 -21.28 53.15
CA GLY A 234 -29.50 -22.51 52.76
C GLY A 234 -31.05 -22.43 52.83
N ILE A 235 -31.69 -23.39 52.14
CA ILE A 235 -32.95 -24.14 52.44
C ILE A 235 -34.20 -23.38 52.96
N ALA A 236 -35.26 -23.32 52.14
CA ALA A 236 -36.59 -23.92 52.43
C ALA A 236 -37.65 -23.55 51.37
N ALA A 237 -38.39 -24.56 50.90
CA ALA A 237 -39.72 -24.48 50.30
C ALA A 237 -40.63 -25.44 51.13
N PRO A 238 -41.96 -25.60 50.88
CA PRO A 238 -42.89 -24.89 50.00
C PRO A 238 -44.23 -24.51 50.71
N ASP A 239 -45.08 -23.67 50.11
CA ASP A 239 -46.55 -23.88 50.19
C ASP A 239 -47.32 -23.20 49.05
N LYS A 240 -48.57 -23.64 48.91
CA LYS A 240 -49.43 -23.76 47.74
C LYS A 240 -50.56 -22.70 47.78
N THR A 241 -51.15 -22.42 46.62
CA THR A 241 -52.62 -22.25 46.40
C THR A 241 -53.17 -20.89 45.90
N SER A 242 -53.87 -21.03 44.76
CA SER A 242 -55.09 -20.36 44.26
C SER A 242 -55.10 -18.96 43.65
N ASN A 243 -55.44 -18.99 42.35
CA ASN A 243 -56.59 -18.36 41.67
C ASN A 243 -56.83 -16.85 41.77
N GLY A 244 -57.03 -16.23 40.61
CA GLY A 244 -58.04 -15.17 40.49
C GLY A 244 -57.85 -14.15 39.37
N ALA A 245 -58.57 -14.35 38.27
CA ALA A 245 -59.29 -13.34 37.50
C ALA A 245 -58.55 -12.42 36.49
N LEU A 246 -58.86 -12.71 35.21
CA LEU A 246 -59.08 -11.74 34.12
C LEU A 246 -60.06 -10.61 34.55
N PRO A 247 -60.04 -9.46 33.86
CA PRO A 247 -61.15 -9.21 32.94
C PRO A 247 -60.75 -8.63 31.57
N SER A 248 -61.68 -8.87 30.66
CA SER A 248 -61.74 -8.61 29.23
C SER A 248 -62.35 -7.26 28.84
N SER A 249 -61.81 -6.66 27.75
CA SER A 249 -62.51 -5.92 26.67
C SER A 249 -63.19 -4.55 26.98
N PRO A 250 -63.63 -3.75 25.97
CA PRO A 250 -63.19 -3.59 24.57
C PRO A 250 -63.18 -2.12 24.02
N ASN A 251 -62.70 -1.98 22.77
CA ASN A 251 -63.07 -1.04 21.68
C ASN A 251 -63.23 0.48 21.88
N SER A 252 -62.54 1.25 21.05
CA SER A 252 -63.17 2.35 20.29
C SER A 252 -62.42 2.67 18.99
N SER A 253 -63.14 2.53 17.90
CA SER A 253 -62.85 2.89 16.50
C SER A 253 -62.91 4.40 16.25
N SER A 254 -62.00 4.93 15.44
CA SER A 254 -62.31 6.01 14.49
C SER A 254 -61.20 6.17 13.43
N THR A 255 -61.46 5.70 12.22
CA THR A 255 -60.96 6.29 10.97
C THR A 255 -61.84 7.54 10.66
N PRO A 256 -61.40 8.54 9.85
CA PRO A 256 -61.37 8.37 8.40
C PRO A 256 -60.30 9.15 7.60
N SER A 257 -60.20 8.74 6.33
CA SER A 257 -59.91 9.51 5.10
C SER A 257 -58.47 9.97 4.78
N THR A 258 -57.93 9.31 3.75
CA THR A 258 -56.94 9.80 2.78
C THR A 258 -57.56 10.90 1.87
N PRO A 259 -56.77 11.62 1.05
CA PRO A 259 -56.46 11.08 -0.28
C PRO A 259 -55.01 11.27 -0.75
N SER A 260 -54.63 10.33 -1.60
CA SER A 260 -53.48 10.31 -2.50
C SER A 260 -53.46 11.47 -3.50
N THR A 261 -52.26 11.97 -3.81
CA THR A 261 -51.97 12.57 -5.13
C THR A 261 -50.66 12.02 -5.66
N SER A 262 -50.82 11.17 -6.69
CA SER A 262 -49.82 10.82 -7.68
C SER A 262 -49.56 12.00 -8.62
N SER A 263 -48.31 12.20 -9.02
CA SER A 263 -47.99 12.69 -10.38
C SER A 263 -46.50 12.55 -10.66
N SER A 264 -46.13 11.44 -11.30
CA SER A 264 -45.00 11.39 -12.22
C SER A 264 -45.37 12.15 -13.50
N PRO A 265 -44.40 12.78 -14.17
CA PRO A 265 -44.42 12.77 -15.63
C PRO A 265 -43.12 12.23 -16.21
N SER A 266 -43.28 11.21 -17.04
CA SER A 266 -42.32 10.75 -18.05
C SER A 266 -42.31 11.75 -19.20
N THR A 267 -41.15 12.27 -19.63
CA THR A 267 -40.91 12.56 -21.06
C THR A 267 -39.41 12.58 -21.37
N ILE A 268 -39.00 11.64 -22.21
CA ILE A 268 -37.76 11.60 -22.97
C ILE A 268 -37.79 12.76 -23.98
N ASN A 269 -36.78 13.62 -23.99
CA ASN A 269 -36.47 14.47 -25.15
C ASN A 269 -35.27 13.86 -25.87
N LEU A 270 -35.56 13.19 -26.98
CA LEU A 270 -34.62 12.68 -27.96
C LEU A 270 -34.93 13.44 -29.27
N PHE A 271 -33.88 13.97 -29.91
CA PHE A 271 -33.86 14.79 -31.14
C PHE A 271 -34.11 16.29 -30.95
N ASP A 272 -33.01 17.05 -30.95
CA ASP A 272 -32.97 18.29 -31.74
C ASP A 272 -31.52 18.55 -32.21
N TYR A 273 -31.31 18.46 -33.52
CA TYR A 273 -30.08 18.84 -34.24
C TYR A 273 -30.48 19.94 -35.23
N PRO A 274 -30.02 21.19 -35.08
CA PRO A 274 -30.13 22.16 -36.16
C PRO A 274 -28.98 21.98 -37.17
N SER A 275 -29.36 21.91 -38.44
CA SER A 275 -28.49 21.87 -39.62
C SER A 275 -27.72 23.17 -39.82
N SER A 276 -26.46 23.05 -40.26
CA SER A 276 -25.66 24.15 -40.82
C SER A 276 -26.24 24.67 -42.13
N PRO A 277 -26.23 25.98 -42.39
CA PRO A 277 -26.31 26.51 -43.74
C PRO A 277 -24.91 26.83 -44.31
N THR A 278 -24.74 26.32 -45.54
CA THR A 278 -23.84 26.66 -46.67
C THR A 278 -22.84 27.80 -46.53
#